data_AF-A0A9Q0JJE0-F1
#
_entry.id   AF-A0A9Q0JJE0-F1
#
_cell.length_a   1.000
_cell.length_b   1.000
_cell.length_c   1.000
_cell.angle_alpha   90.00
_cell.angle_beta   90.00
_cell.angle_gamma   90.00
#
_symmetry.space_group_name_H-M   'P 1'
#
loop_
_entity.id
_entity.type
_entity.pdbx_description
1 polymer ?
#
loop_
_entity_poly.entity_id
_entity_poly.type
_entity_poly.pdbx_seq_one_letter_code
_entity_poly.pdbx_strand_id
1 'polypeptide(L)'
;MGSFHGKPSGCLMYDLSHSLRKDPNNESRWLAFLSLTDQFVHQRLTDERYQVGVTELEQHINSSPRNLKAVSTVTLNDGTKIQAPQSTRIDCQDEPRLMLFREWNLFESMLYSSYIATKLKTWTDEGEKKLMRLLARMGFATAGCQGKFKYMTLELKPDVVYGLTALLESYVNSDGSSASEQFGVAYDALSLKNLYKLRSGMQQAIAVQKVILSQGKCCNNQSQK
;
A
#
# COMPACT_ATOMS: atom_id res chain seq x y z
N MET A 1 12.16 8.63 -29.05
CA MET A 1 10.68 8.65 -29.00
C MET A 1 10.27 8.39 -27.56
N GLY A 2 9.52 9.30 -26.92
CA GLY A 2 9.05 9.13 -25.54
C GLY A 2 7.59 8.68 -25.49
N SER A 3 7.22 7.86 -24.51
CA SER A 3 5.84 7.51 -24.19
C SER A 3 5.33 8.35 -23.02
N PHE A 4 4.03 8.66 -23.00
CA PHE A 4 3.40 9.41 -21.90
C PHE A 4 2.07 8.76 -21.48
N HIS A 5 1.66 9.01 -20.24
CA HIS A 5 0.38 8.55 -19.69
C HIS A 5 -0.57 9.73 -19.50
N GLY A 6 -1.85 9.52 -19.86
CA GLY A 6 -2.94 10.48 -19.66
C GLY A 6 -3.66 10.29 -18.32
N LYS A 7 -4.86 10.87 -18.19
CA LYS A 7 -5.72 10.71 -17.01
C LYS A 7 -5.97 9.21 -16.72
N PRO A 8 -5.93 8.76 -15.46
CA PRO A 8 -6.19 7.36 -15.12
C PRO A 8 -7.55 6.86 -15.64
N SER A 9 -7.57 5.65 -16.17
CA SER A 9 -8.80 5.06 -16.75
C SER A 9 -9.93 4.93 -15.72
N GLY A 10 -9.61 4.67 -14.44
CA GLY A 10 -10.63 4.61 -13.38
C GLY A 10 -11.29 5.95 -13.12
N CYS A 11 -10.54 7.06 -13.19
CA CYS A 11 -11.12 8.41 -13.10
C CYS A 11 -12.02 8.71 -14.31
N LEU A 12 -11.61 8.35 -15.53
CA LEU A 12 -12.45 8.55 -16.72
C LEU A 12 -13.76 7.76 -16.65
N MET A 13 -13.71 6.51 -16.18
CA MET A 13 -14.89 5.68 -15.99
C MET A 13 -15.81 6.20 -14.88
N TYR A 14 -15.24 6.80 -13.84
CA TYR A 14 -15.99 7.49 -12.80
C TYR A 14 -16.73 8.71 -13.36
N ASP A 15 -16.04 9.57 -14.11
CA ASP A 15 -16.61 10.78 -14.74
C ASP A 15 -17.75 10.41 -15.70
N LEU A 16 -17.57 9.34 -16.49
CA LEU A 16 -18.60 8.79 -17.36
C LEU A 16 -19.81 8.29 -16.56
N SER A 17 -19.57 7.52 -15.50
CA SER A 17 -20.64 6.98 -14.65
C SER A 17 -21.45 8.10 -13.98
N HIS A 18 -20.75 9.16 -13.53
CA HIS A 18 -21.37 10.35 -12.97
C HIS A 18 -22.22 11.10 -14.01
N SER A 19 -21.70 11.27 -15.23
CA SER A 19 -22.40 11.93 -16.34
C SER A 19 -23.69 11.21 -16.75
N LEU A 20 -23.70 9.88 -16.64
CA LEU A 20 -24.86 9.03 -16.93
C LEU A 20 -25.91 9.01 -15.81
N ARG A 21 -25.78 9.88 -14.78
CA ARG A 21 -26.67 9.96 -13.60
C ARG A 21 -26.85 8.62 -12.85
N LYS A 22 -25.89 7.70 -12.98
CA LYS A 22 -25.79 6.58 -12.06
C LYS A 22 -25.19 7.14 -10.78
N ASP A 23 -25.93 7.11 -9.67
CA ASP A 23 -25.37 7.51 -8.37
C ASP A 23 -24.11 6.68 -8.12
N PRO A 24 -22.91 7.29 -8.10
CA PRO A 24 -21.70 6.52 -7.96
C PRO A 24 -21.70 5.90 -6.57
N ASN A 25 -21.58 4.57 -6.50
CA ASN A 25 -21.37 3.86 -5.24
C ASN A 25 -20.01 4.25 -4.64
N ASN A 26 -19.84 4.12 -3.32
CA ASN A 26 -18.53 4.38 -2.70
C ASN A 26 -17.42 3.49 -3.29
N GLU A 27 -17.77 2.29 -3.74
CA GLU A 27 -16.87 1.41 -4.48
C GLU A 27 -16.31 2.05 -5.76
N SER A 28 -17.16 2.71 -6.58
CA SER A 28 -16.69 3.38 -7.80
C SER A 28 -15.75 4.57 -7.52
N ARG A 29 -15.98 5.28 -6.40
CA ARG A 29 -15.08 6.35 -5.93
C ARG A 29 -13.74 5.76 -5.49
N TRP A 30 -13.80 4.70 -4.69
CA TRP A 30 -12.61 3.99 -4.22
C TRP A 30 -11.75 3.48 -5.38
N LEU A 31 -12.38 2.87 -6.40
CA LEU A 31 -11.68 2.40 -7.60
C LEU A 31 -11.04 3.55 -8.39
N ALA A 32 -11.66 4.74 -8.43
CA ALA A 32 -11.05 5.92 -9.04
C ALA A 32 -9.78 6.35 -8.28
N PHE A 33 -9.83 6.45 -6.95
CA PHE A 33 -8.65 6.73 -6.12
C PHE A 33 -7.55 5.68 -6.27
N LEU A 34 -7.92 4.40 -6.33
CA LEU A 34 -6.98 3.31 -6.57
C LEU A 34 -6.26 3.48 -7.91
N SER A 35 -6.98 3.80 -9.00
CA SER A 35 -6.37 4.00 -10.30
C SER A 35 -5.45 5.23 -10.39
N LEU A 36 -5.81 6.31 -9.67
CA LEU A 36 -5.00 7.52 -9.57
C LEU A 36 -3.71 7.23 -8.79
N THR A 37 -3.83 6.53 -7.67
CA THR A 37 -2.71 6.14 -6.82
C THR A 37 -1.80 5.13 -7.52
N ASP A 38 -2.36 4.19 -8.29
CA ASP A 38 -1.58 3.24 -9.11
C ASP A 38 -0.63 3.97 -10.06
N GLN A 39 -1.15 4.93 -10.84
CA GLN A 39 -0.30 5.70 -11.77
C GLN A 39 0.77 6.52 -11.03
N PHE A 40 0.42 7.10 -9.88
CA PHE A 40 1.36 7.87 -9.07
C PHE A 40 2.48 7.00 -8.48
N VAL A 41 2.14 5.83 -7.92
CA VAL A 41 3.11 4.88 -7.36
C VAL A 41 4.06 4.37 -8.44
N HIS A 42 3.55 4.11 -9.65
CA HIS A 42 4.35 3.68 -10.80
C HIS A 42 5.10 4.82 -11.50
N GLN A 43 5.14 6.03 -10.93
CA GLN A 43 5.83 7.21 -11.48
C GLN A 43 5.36 7.59 -12.89
N ARG A 44 4.12 7.23 -13.24
CA ARG A 44 3.47 7.57 -14.52
C ARG A 44 2.74 8.92 -14.46
N LEU A 45 2.59 9.47 -13.27
CA LEU A 45 1.91 10.73 -12.98
C LEU A 45 2.82 11.64 -12.14
N THR A 46 2.84 12.95 -12.46
CA THR A 46 3.57 13.95 -11.68
C THR A 46 2.85 14.26 -10.37
N ASP A 47 3.58 14.77 -9.38
CA ASP A 47 3.01 15.15 -8.08
C ASP A 47 1.90 16.22 -8.24
N GLU A 48 2.14 17.25 -9.06
CA GLU A 48 1.15 18.28 -9.37
C GLU A 48 -0.16 17.71 -9.92
N ARG A 49 -0.08 16.76 -10.88
CA ARG A 49 -1.26 16.14 -11.47
C ARG A 49 -1.95 15.18 -10.50
N TYR A 50 -1.20 14.53 -9.62
CA TYR A 50 -1.75 13.70 -8.57
C TYR A 50 -2.57 14.55 -7.59
N GLN A 51 -2.02 15.67 -7.12
CA GLN A 51 -2.72 16.59 -6.20
C GLN A 51 -4.01 17.14 -6.81
N VAL A 52 -3.96 17.58 -8.08
CA VAL A 52 -5.16 18.02 -8.80
C VAL A 52 -6.22 16.91 -8.86
N GLY A 53 -5.84 15.69 -9.21
CA GLY A 53 -6.76 14.56 -9.26
C GLY A 53 -7.35 14.18 -7.89
N VAL A 54 -6.57 14.29 -6.82
CA VAL A 54 -7.04 14.06 -5.44
C VAL A 54 -8.06 15.13 -5.06
N THR A 55 -7.77 16.41 -5.29
CA THR A 55 -8.71 17.51 -4.99
C THR A 55 -10.03 17.38 -5.76
N GLU A 56 -9.98 17.02 -7.05
CA GLU A 56 -11.18 16.76 -7.85
C GLU A 56 -12.05 15.64 -7.24
N LEU A 57 -11.44 14.49 -6.93
CA LEU A 57 -12.15 13.34 -6.36
C LEU A 57 -12.69 13.62 -4.94
N GLU A 58 -11.95 14.37 -4.13
CA GLU A 58 -12.36 14.81 -2.80
C GLU A 58 -13.59 15.72 -2.84
N GLN A 59 -13.61 16.68 -3.76
CA GLN A 59 -14.78 17.53 -3.98
C GLN A 59 -16.03 16.68 -4.28
N HIS A 60 -15.89 15.63 -5.08
CA HIS A 60 -16.98 14.70 -5.38
C HIS A 60 -17.42 13.84 -4.19
N ILE A 61 -16.51 13.48 -3.28
CA ILE A 61 -16.86 12.79 -2.02
C ILE A 61 -17.67 13.73 -1.12
N ASN A 62 -17.16 14.94 -0.91
CA ASN A 62 -17.71 15.91 0.02
C ASN A 62 -19.07 16.48 -0.43
N SER A 63 -19.28 16.57 -1.74
CA SER A 63 -20.56 17.03 -2.32
C SER A 63 -21.68 15.97 -2.26
N SER A 64 -21.36 14.72 -1.89
CA SER A 64 -22.31 13.60 -1.90
C SER A 64 -23.08 13.46 -0.58
N PRO A 65 -24.43 13.48 -0.57
CA PRO A 65 -25.26 13.29 0.62
C PRO A 65 -25.00 11.97 1.36
N ARG A 66 -24.51 10.94 0.66
CA ARG A 66 -24.22 9.61 1.24
C ARG A 66 -22.93 9.58 2.06
N ASN A 67 -22.03 10.54 1.87
CA ASN A 67 -20.83 10.77 2.71
C ASN A 67 -21.02 11.90 3.72
N LEU A 68 -22.19 12.55 3.78
CA LEU A 68 -22.49 13.47 4.88
C LEU A 68 -22.49 12.70 6.21
N LYS A 69 -22.13 13.38 7.30
CA LYS A 69 -22.08 12.86 8.69
C LYS A 69 -23.47 12.43 9.22
N ALA A 70 -24.31 11.82 8.39
CA ALA A 70 -25.44 11.03 8.82
C ALA A 70 -24.89 9.84 9.60
N VAL A 71 -24.79 10.03 10.91
CA VAL A 71 -24.69 8.93 11.86
C VAL A 71 -25.92 8.07 11.61
N SER A 72 -25.74 6.94 10.93
CA SER A 72 -26.78 5.92 10.78
C SER A 72 -27.06 5.35 12.17
N THR A 73 -27.86 6.01 12.98
CA THR A 73 -28.30 5.48 14.26
C THR A 73 -29.33 4.39 13.99
N VAL A 74 -28.99 3.14 14.29
CA VAL A 74 -29.94 2.03 14.34
C VAL A 74 -30.58 2.06 15.71
N THR A 75 -31.89 2.28 15.76
CA THR A 75 -32.66 2.16 17.01
C THR A 75 -32.96 0.68 17.23
N LEU A 76 -32.38 0.07 18.27
CA LEU A 76 -32.78 -1.26 18.72
C LEU A 76 -34.24 -1.25 19.22
N ASN A 77 -34.84 -2.43 19.32
CA ASN A 77 -36.22 -2.62 19.81
C ASN A 77 -36.46 -2.04 21.22
N ASP A 78 -35.39 -1.80 21.98
CA ASP A 78 -35.38 -1.18 23.32
C ASP A 78 -35.15 0.35 23.29
N GLY A 79 -35.31 1.01 22.13
CA GLY A 79 -35.12 2.46 21.99
C GLY A 79 -33.66 2.94 22.00
N THR A 80 -32.69 2.05 22.24
CA THR A 80 -31.26 2.38 22.20
C THR A 80 -30.79 2.65 20.78
N LYS A 81 -30.33 3.87 20.51
CA LYS A 81 -29.74 4.28 19.23
C LYS A 81 -28.25 3.88 19.19
N ILE A 82 -27.92 2.77 18.55
CA ILE A 82 -26.52 2.39 18.27
C ILE A 82 -26.06 2.99 16.95
N GLN A 83 -24.82 3.42 16.86
CA GLN A 83 -24.25 3.83 15.57
C GLN A 83 -23.99 2.59 14.72
N ALA A 84 -24.57 2.53 13.52
CA ALA A 84 -24.21 1.49 12.57
C ALA A 84 -22.72 1.63 12.22
N PRO A 85 -21.95 0.53 12.17
CA PRO A 85 -20.59 0.54 11.68
C PRO A 85 -20.56 1.21 10.30
N GLN A 86 -19.75 2.26 10.16
CA GLN A 86 -19.62 3.04 8.92
C GLN A 86 -18.80 2.24 7.88
N SER A 87 -19.31 1.07 7.48
CA SER A 87 -18.52 0.02 6.84
C SER A 87 -18.05 0.33 5.40
N THR A 88 -18.44 1.47 4.83
CA THR A 88 -18.12 1.82 3.44
C THR A 88 -17.74 3.30 3.26
N ARG A 89 -17.43 3.99 4.35
CA ARG A 89 -17.14 5.43 4.32
C ARG A 89 -15.70 5.66 3.85
N ILE A 90 -15.50 6.65 2.99
CA ILE A 90 -14.18 7.04 2.49
C ILE A 90 -13.85 8.38 3.12
N ASP A 91 -12.67 8.47 3.72
CA ASP A 91 -12.16 9.67 4.37
C ASP A 91 -10.73 9.93 3.88
N CYS A 92 -10.42 11.19 3.59
CA CYS A 92 -9.10 11.59 3.16
C CYS A 92 -8.26 11.97 4.37
N GLN A 93 -7.11 11.32 4.48
CA GLN A 93 -6.22 11.43 5.61
C GLN A 93 -4.79 11.60 5.10
N ASP A 94 -4.05 12.50 5.74
CA ASP A 94 -2.62 12.65 5.47
C ASP A 94 -1.87 11.46 6.08
N GLU A 95 -1.38 10.57 5.23
CA GLU A 95 -0.58 9.41 5.63
C GLU A 95 0.85 9.55 5.10
N PRO A 96 1.88 9.27 5.92
CA PRO A 96 3.26 9.32 5.44
C PRO A 96 3.47 8.28 4.33
N ARG A 97 4.31 8.61 3.34
CA ARG A 97 4.65 7.73 2.20
C ARG A 97 5.59 6.58 2.62
N LEU A 98 5.10 5.76 3.52
CA LEU A 98 5.74 4.55 4.03
C LEU A 98 4.99 3.33 3.51
N MET A 99 5.74 2.37 3.00
CA MET A 99 5.14 1.18 2.43
C MET A 99 4.56 0.30 3.54
N LEU A 100 3.31 -0.13 3.39
CA LEU A 100 2.61 -1.03 4.32
C LEU A 100 2.61 -0.55 5.78
N PHE A 101 2.54 0.77 5.99
CA PHE A 101 2.61 1.43 7.30
C PHE A 101 1.67 0.82 8.37
N ARG A 102 0.48 0.37 7.96
CA ARG A 102 -0.53 -0.21 8.86
C ARG A 102 -0.32 -1.71 9.15
N GLU A 103 0.41 -2.42 8.28
CA GLU A 103 0.65 -3.87 8.39
C GLU A 103 1.99 -4.17 9.09
N TRP A 104 2.96 -3.28 8.90
CA TRP A 104 4.30 -3.37 9.47
C TRP A 104 4.46 -2.49 10.72
N ASN A 105 5.53 -2.73 11.46
CA ASN A 105 5.97 -1.74 12.44
C ASN A 105 6.59 -0.52 11.72
N LEU A 106 6.68 0.61 12.41
CA LEU A 106 7.21 1.86 11.84
C LEU A 106 8.64 1.68 11.31
N PHE A 107 9.49 0.92 12.02
CA PHE A 107 10.86 0.68 11.61
C PHE A 107 10.94 -0.07 10.28
N GLU A 108 10.20 -1.18 10.13
CA GLU A 108 10.11 -1.95 8.88
C GLU A 108 9.56 -1.08 7.74
N SER A 109 8.49 -0.35 7.99
CA SER A 109 7.87 0.54 6.99
C SER A 109 8.85 1.59 6.48
N MET A 110 9.69 2.12 7.36
CA MET A 110 10.77 3.04 6.99
C MET A 110 11.94 2.31 6.30
N LEU A 111 12.33 1.13 6.78
CA LEU A 111 13.46 0.38 6.27
C LEU A 111 13.28 -0.01 4.79
N TYR A 112 12.07 -0.44 4.44
CA TYR A 112 11.71 -0.93 3.10
C TYR A 112 11.12 0.15 2.18
N SER A 113 10.79 1.35 2.69
CA SER A 113 10.35 2.44 1.82
C SER A 113 11.51 2.97 0.98
N SER A 114 11.36 2.99 -0.33
CA SER A 114 12.41 3.38 -1.30
C SER A 114 12.98 4.78 -1.02
N TYR A 115 12.14 5.72 -0.59
CA TYR A 115 12.56 7.08 -0.26
C TYR A 115 13.50 7.12 0.94
N ILE A 116 13.15 6.45 2.04
CA ILE A 116 13.99 6.40 3.24
C ILE A 116 15.25 5.57 2.99
N ALA A 117 15.10 4.44 2.30
CA ALA A 117 16.20 3.56 1.97
C ALA A 117 17.31 4.30 1.23
N THR A 118 16.95 5.08 0.21
CA THR A 118 17.93 5.88 -0.57
C THR A 118 18.51 7.06 0.20
N LYS A 119 17.69 7.79 0.99
CA LYS A 119 18.14 8.96 1.76
C LYS A 119 19.09 8.59 2.91
N LEU A 120 18.82 7.48 3.61
CA LEU A 120 19.61 7.05 4.77
C LEU A 120 20.61 5.93 4.44
N LYS A 121 20.56 5.37 3.23
CA LYS A 121 21.36 4.20 2.79
C LYS A 121 21.16 3.00 3.72
N THR A 122 19.91 2.65 3.98
CA THR A 122 19.53 1.61 4.97
C THR A 122 19.96 0.20 4.58
N TRP A 123 20.46 0.00 3.36
CA TRP A 123 21.14 -1.23 2.96
C TRP A 123 22.52 -1.41 3.63
N THR A 124 23.04 -0.39 4.30
CA THR A 124 24.28 -0.43 5.09
C THR A 124 23.99 -0.45 6.59
N ASP A 125 24.86 -1.08 7.37
CA ASP A 125 24.73 -1.11 8.85
C ASP A 125 24.75 0.30 9.46
N GLU A 126 25.54 1.22 8.88
CA GLU A 126 25.59 2.61 9.32
C GLU A 126 24.28 3.34 9.02
N GLY A 127 23.66 3.10 7.86
CA GLY A 127 22.36 3.64 7.51
C GLY A 127 21.23 3.13 8.42
N GLU A 128 21.28 1.85 8.77
CA GLU A 128 20.33 1.24 9.71
C GLU A 128 20.47 1.86 11.12
N LYS A 129 21.71 2.05 11.61
CA LYS A 129 21.98 2.76 12.87
C LYS A 129 21.51 4.22 12.82
N LYS A 130 21.64 4.90 11.68
CA LYS A 130 21.10 6.27 11.49
C LYS A 130 19.58 6.30 11.57
N LEU A 131 18.90 5.31 10.98
CA LEU A 131 17.44 5.17 11.08
C LEU A 131 17.00 4.93 12.53
N MET A 132 17.69 4.04 13.27
CA MET A 132 17.40 3.82 14.70
C MET A 132 17.61 5.09 15.53
N ARG A 133 18.68 5.85 15.28
CA ARG A 133 18.92 7.15 15.93
C ARG A 133 17.82 8.17 15.63
N LEU A 134 17.32 8.19 14.39
CA LEU A 134 16.21 9.06 13.99
C LEU A 134 14.94 8.72 14.77
N LEU A 135 14.58 7.44 14.86
CA LEU A 135 13.42 6.98 15.63
C LEU A 135 13.55 7.31 17.12
N ALA A 136 14.74 7.12 17.69
CA ALA A 136 15.02 7.50 19.07
C ALA A 136 14.85 9.00 19.29
N ARG A 137 15.31 9.84 18.34
CA ARG A 137 15.12 11.30 18.40
C ARG A 137 13.66 11.72 18.27
N MET A 138 12.84 10.95 17.58
CA MET A 138 11.39 11.16 17.49
C MET A 138 10.64 10.71 18.76
N GLY A 139 11.33 10.16 19.76
CA GLY A 139 10.73 9.76 21.03
C GLY A 139 10.22 8.33 21.07
N PHE A 140 10.52 7.51 20.05
CA PHE A 140 10.15 6.10 20.09
C PHE A 140 11.21 5.29 20.84
N ALA A 141 10.77 4.46 21.81
CA ALA A 141 11.65 3.51 22.47
C ALA A 141 12.18 2.48 21.45
N THR A 142 13.50 2.30 21.39
CA THR A 142 14.16 1.35 20.48
C THR A 142 13.63 -0.07 20.64
N ALA A 143 13.25 -0.47 21.87
CA ALA A 143 12.61 -1.75 22.15
C ALA A 143 11.17 -1.88 21.62
N GLY A 144 10.41 -0.78 21.54
CA GLY A 144 9.01 -0.76 21.10
C GLY A 144 8.86 -0.69 19.58
N CYS A 145 9.75 0.03 18.87
CA CYS A 145 9.79 0.03 17.41
C CYS A 145 10.12 -1.34 16.83
N GLN A 146 10.83 -2.16 17.59
CA GLN A 146 11.21 -3.53 17.26
C GLN A 146 10.19 -4.58 17.75
N GLY A 147 9.00 -4.20 18.22
CA GLY A 147 8.04 -5.12 18.86
C GLY A 147 7.49 -6.28 17.99
N LYS A 148 7.82 -6.34 16.69
CA LYS A 148 7.62 -7.53 15.81
C LYS A 148 8.95 -8.16 15.33
N PHE A 149 10.08 -7.75 15.90
CA PHE A 149 11.43 -8.09 15.47
C PHE A 149 12.02 -9.15 16.41
N LYS A 150 11.95 -10.42 16.00
CA LYS A 150 12.82 -11.46 16.58
C LYS A 150 13.76 -12.13 15.56
N TYR A 151 13.65 -11.82 14.27
CA TYR A 151 14.54 -12.43 13.27
C TYR A 151 14.78 -11.50 12.08
N MET A 152 15.67 -10.50 12.21
CA MET A 152 16.38 -9.98 11.04
C MET A 152 17.75 -9.39 11.39
N THR A 153 18.49 -10.08 12.26
CA THR A 153 19.94 -9.93 12.40
C THR A 153 20.64 -11.25 12.10
N LEU A 154 20.10 -12.04 11.15
CA LEU A 154 20.94 -13.02 10.48
C LEU A 154 21.73 -12.23 9.43
N GLU A 155 23.05 -12.23 9.54
CA GLU A 155 23.90 -12.12 8.36
C GLU A 155 23.39 -13.19 7.38
N LEU A 156 22.62 -12.75 6.37
CA LEU A 156 21.98 -13.65 5.43
C LEU A 156 23.08 -14.25 4.57
N LYS A 157 23.47 -15.48 4.91
CA LYS A 157 24.35 -16.29 4.08
C LYS A 157 23.76 -16.37 2.66
N PRO A 158 24.61 -16.44 1.61
CA PRO A 158 24.15 -16.54 0.22
C PRO A 158 23.10 -17.65 0.01
N ASP A 159 23.16 -18.74 0.78
CA ASP A 159 22.19 -19.84 0.77
C ASP A 159 20.75 -19.42 1.14
N VAL A 160 20.58 -18.41 2.02
CA VAL A 160 19.26 -17.92 2.41
C VAL A 160 18.69 -16.99 1.35
N VAL A 161 19.54 -16.20 0.69
CA VAL A 161 19.13 -15.38 -0.46
C VAL A 161 18.75 -16.27 -1.63
N TYR A 162 19.52 -17.33 -1.89
CA TYR A 162 19.20 -18.34 -2.89
C TYR A 162 17.93 -19.11 -2.52
N GLY A 163 17.77 -19.50 -1.24
CA GLY A 163 16.55 -20.15 -0.74
C GLY A 163 15.30 -19.28 -0.84
N LEU A 164 15.40 -17.98 -0.52
CA LEU A 164 14.30 -17.02 -0.68
C LEU A 164 13.99 -16.74 -2.15
N THR A 165 15.01 -16.63 -2.99
CA THR A 165 14.83 -16.45 -4.45
C THR A 165 14.20 -17.68 -5.06
N ALA A 166 14.64 -18.89 -4.68
CA ALA A 166 14.03 -20.15 -5.09
C ALA A 166 12.60 -20.32 -4.55
N LEU A 167 12.29 -19.78 -3.36
CA LEU A 167 10.93 -19.78 -2.80
C LEU A 167 10.03 -18.77 -3.53
N LEU A 168 10.56 -17.63 -3.96
CA LEU A 168 9.83 -16.69 -4.81
C LEU A 168 9.66 -17.20 -6.24
N GLU A 169 10.70 -17.80 -6.82
CA GLU A 169 10.63 -18.45 -8.13
C GLU A 169 9.69 -19.66 -8.07
N SER A 170 9.68 -20.42 -6.97
CA SER A 170 8.67 -21.46 -6.80
C SER A 170 7.28 -20.85 -6.63
N TYR A 171 7.08 -19.72 -5.95
CA TYR A 171 5.77 -19.07 -5.86
C TYR A 171 5.27 -18.45 -7.18
N VAL A 172 6.17 -17.87 -7.97
CA VAL A 172 5.85 -17.32 -9.31
C VAL A 172 5.57 -18.47 -10.29
N ASN A 173 6.16 -19.64 -10.08
CA ASN A 173 6.04 -20.80 -10.96
C ASN A 173 5.18 -21.97 -10.40
N SER A 174 4.60 -21.91 -9.18
CA SER A 174 4.08 -23.12 -8.52
C SER A 174 2.75 -23.62 -9.04
N ASP A 175 1.89 -22.77 -9.60
CA ASP A 175 0.49 -23.19 -9.76
C ASP A 175 0.09 -23.54 -11.19
N GLY A 176 0.97 -23.37 -12.19
CA GLY A 176 0.56 -23.48 -13.61
C GLY A 176 -0.60 -22.52 -13.96
N SER A 177 -0.89 -21.57 -13.07
CA SER A 177 -2.02 -20.68 -13.13
C SER A 177 -1.74 -19.62 -14.17
N SER A 178 -2.64 -19.52 -15.14
CA SER A 178 -2.49 -18.56 -16.22
C SER A 178 -2.47 -17.12 -15.69
N ALA A 179 -1.82 -16.19 -16.40
CA ALA A 179 -1.88 -14.76 -16.05
C ALA A 179 -3.33 -14.25 -15.92
N SER A 180 -4.27 -14.87 -16.65
CA SER A 180 -5.70 -14.58 -16.57
C SER A 180 -6.32 -14.98 -15.21
N GLU A 181 -5.90 -16.11 -14.63
CA GLU A 181 -6.38 -16.54 -13.31
C GLU A 181 -5.84 -15.64 -12.20
N GLN A 182 -4.55 -15.29 -12.27
CA GLN A 182 -3.95 -14.35 -11.32
C GLN A 182 -4.62 -12.98 -11.39
N PHE A 183 -4.96 -12.51 -12.60
CA PHE A 183 -5.75 -11.31 -12.80
C PHE A 183 -7.13 -11.42 -12.13
N GLY A 184 -7.83 -12.55 -12.32
CA GLY A 184 -9.12 -12.79 -11.68
C GLY A 184 -9.05 -12.77 -10.15
N VAL A 185 -8.01 -13.37 -9.56
CA VAL A 185 -7.76 -13.35 -8.12
C VAL A 185 -7.52 -11.92 -7.61
N ALA A 186 -6.73 -11.14 -8.34
CA ALA A 186 -6.46 -9.74 -7.98
C ALA A 186 -7.72 -8.86 -8.09
N TYR A 187 -8.52 -9.05 -9.14
CA TYR A 187 -9.79 -8.35 -9.32
C TYR A 187 -10.77 -8.68 -8.18
N ASP A 188 -10.90 -9.96 -7.83
CA ASP A 188 -11.75 -10.40 -6.73
C ASP A 188 -11.35 -9.80 -5.38
N ALA A 189 -10.05 -9.51 -5.18
CA ALA A 189 -9.53 -8.91 -3.96
C ALA A 189 -9.95 -7.44 -3.77
N LEU A 190 -10.43 -6.77 -4.82
CA LEU A 190 -11.00 -5.42 -4.73
C LEU A 190 -12.39 -5.41 -4.06
N SER A 191 -13.05 -6.56 -4.01
CA SER A 191 -14.35 -6.69 -3.36
C SER A 191 -14.23 -6.75 -1.84
N LEU A 192 -15.06 -5.97 -1.14
CA LEU A 192 -15.18 -6.01 0.33
C LEU A 192 -15.57 -7.38 0.88
N LYS A 193 -16.07 -8.29 0.03
CA LYS A 193 -16.44 -9.66 0.41
C LYS A 193 -15.23 -10.60 0.54
N ASN A 194 -14.10 -10.26 -0.09
CA ASN A 194 -12.95 -11.17 -0.27
C ASN A 194 -11.68 -10.64 0.42
N LEU A 195 -11.80 -10.10 1.63
CA LEU A 195 -10.68 -9.51 2.38
C LEU A 195 -9.52 -10.48 2.63
N TYR A 196 -9.79 -11.80 2.67
CA TYR A 196 -8.73 -12.81 2.81
C TYR A 196 -7.80 -12.84 1.59
N LYS A 197 -8.31 -12.59 0.37
CA LYS A 197 -7.49 -12.49 -0.85
C LYS A 197 -6.60 -11.26 -0.80
N LEU A 198 -7.15 -10.12 -0.38
CA LEU A 198 -6.39 -8.88 -0.17
C LEU A 198 -5.28 -9.09 0.87
N ARG A 199 -5.60 -9.73 2.00
CA ARG A 199 -4.62 -10.03 3.05
C ARG A 199 -3.51 -10.96 2.56
N SER A 200 -3.85 -11.98 1.78
CA SER A 200 -2.86 -12.86 1.14
C SER A 200 -1.94 -12.07 0.21
N GLY A 201 -2.50 -11.22 -0.66
CA GLY A 201 -1.74 -10.33 -1.54
C GLY A 201 -0.81 -9.38 -0.78
N MET A 202 -1.25 -8.83 0.35
CA MET A 202 -0.38 -8.01 1.21
C MET A 202 0.81 -8.80 1.77
N GLN A 203 0.59 -10.05 2.20
CA GLN A 203 1.70 -10.92 2.66
C GLN A 203 2.68 -11.24 1.52
N GLN A 204 2.19 -11.42 0.30
CA GLN A 204 3.05 -11.61 -0.88
C GLN A 204 3.88 -10.35 -1.17
N ALA A 205 3.27 -9.17 -1.12
CA ALA A 205 3.97 -7.90 -1.30
C ALA A 205 5.07 -7.69 -0.25
N ILE A 206 4.82 -8.07 1.00
CA ILE A 206 5.81 -8.09 2.10
C ILE A 206 7.00 -8.97 1.73
N ALA A 207 6.75 -10.20 1.26
CA ALA A 207 7.79 -11.14 0.90
C ALA A 207 8.67 -10.61 -0.24
N VAL A 208 8.06 -10.07 -1.30
CA VAL A 208 8.77 -9.47 -2.44
C VAL A 208 9.66 -8.32 -1.97
N GLN A 209 9.16 -7.45 -1.12
CA GLN A 209 9.88 -6.26 -0.67
C GLN A 209 11.07 -6.60 0.25
N LYS A 210 10.92 -7.64 1.07
CA LYS A 210 12.03 -8.21 1.84
C LYS A 210 13.16 -8.70 0.95
N VAL A 211 12.82 -9.34 -0.18
CA VAL A 211 13.81 -9.84 -1.13
C VAL A 211 14.45 -8.72 -1.95
N ILE A 212 13.69 -7.73 -2.39
CA ILE A 212 14.26 -6.57 -3.10
C ILE A 212 15.34 -5.89 -2.23
N LEU A 213 15.07 -5.68 -0.94
CA LEU A 213 16.06 -5.08 -0.05
C LEU A 213 17.27 -6.00 0.16
N SER A 214 17.07 -7.31 0.32
CA SER A 214 18.17 -8.26 0.55
C SER A 214 19.09 -8.37 -0.67
N GLN A 215 18.53 -8.40 -1.88
CA GLN A 215 19.29 -8.34 -3.13
C GLN A 215 20.04 -7.01 -3.23
N GLY A 216 19.40 -5.89 -2.91
CA GLY A 216 20.05 -4.57 -2.87
C GLY A 216 21.24 -4.50 -1.90
N LYS A 217 21.15 -5.13 -0.72
CA LYS A 217 22.28 -5.26 0.22
C LYS A 217 23.42 -6.07 -0.39
N CYS A 218 23.11 -7.20 -1.03
CA CYS A 218 24.12 -8.08 -1.64
C CYS A 218 24.89 -7.39 -2.79
N CYS A 219 24.19 -6.78 -3.75
CA CYS A 219 24.80 -6.13 -4.91
C CYS A 219 25.71 -4.95 -4.52
N ASN A 220 25.29 -4.15 -3.53
CA ASN A 220 26.08 -3.00 -3.08
C ASN A 220 27.33 -3.42 -2.31
N ASN A 221 27.28 -4.51 -1.54
CA ASN A 221 28.46 -5.02 -0.82
C ASN A 221 29.50 -5.63 -1.76
N GLN A 222 29.08 -6.19 -2.89
CA GLN A 222 30.00 -6.68 -3.93
C GLN A 222 30.72 -5.54 -4.67
N SER A 223 30.08 -4.37 -4.79
CA SER A 223 30.66 -3.20 -5.49
C SER A 223 31.66 -2.40 -4.65
N GLN A 224 31.81 -2.71 -3.36
CA GLN A 224 32.76 -2.06 -2.45
C GLN A 224 34.04 -2.88 -2.19
N LYS A 225 34.16 -4.06 -2.80
CA LYS A 225 35.38 -4.87 -2.83
C LYS A 225 36.14 -4.63 -4.13
#